data_AF-A0A1K0H4C7-F1
#
_entry.id   AF-A0A1K0H4C7-F1
#
_cell.length_a   1.000
_cell.length_b   1.000
_cell.length_c   1.000
_cell.angle_alpha   90.00
_cell.angle_beta   90.00
_cell.angle_gamma   90.00
#
_symmetry.space_group_name_H-M   'P 1'
#
loop_
_entity.id
_entity.type
_entity.pdbx_description
1 polymer ?
#
loop_
_entity_poly.entity_id
_entity_poly.type
_entity_poly.pdbx_seq_one_letter_code
_entity_poly.pdbx_strand_id
1 'polypeptide(L)'
;MAVIKTTKAAKQSKTSHKFFIDFSGPANDGILDAAAFEKYLHDRIKVDGKAGNLGDHVKITREGEGKIWVDTNVAFSKRYLKYLTKKHLRKQQLRDWLRVVATSKQGYEIKFFNVSYDQDEAEN
;
A
#
# COMPACT_ATOMS: atom_id res chain seq x y z
N MET A 1 48.31 -4.91 31.50
CA MET A 1 46.92 -4.37 31.39
C MET A 1 46.62 -4.11 29.92
N ALA A 2 45.71 -4.87 29.31
CA ALA A 2 45.11 -4.50 28.03
C ALA A 2 43.69 -5.11 27.98
N VAL A 3 42.68 -4.28 28.27
CA VAL A 3 41.27 -4.68 28.17
C VAL A 3 40.83 -4.41 26.74
N ILE A 4 40.68 -5.47 25.95
CA ILE A 4 40.11 -5.39 24.59
C ILE A 4 38.59 -5.24 24.74
N LYS A 5 38.08 -4.02 24.52
CA LYS A 5 36.64 -3.76 24.43
C LYS A 5 36.13 -4.22 23.06
N THR A 6 35.56 -5.41 22.98
CA THR A 6 34.76 -5.84 21.84
C THR A 6 33.40 -5.14 21.87
N THR A 7 33.25 -4.05 21.12
CA THR A 7 31.93 -3.47 20.84
C THR A 7 31.20 -4.36 19.83
N LYS A 8 30.33 -5.26 20.32
CA LYS A 8 29.33 -5.94 19.49
C LYS A 8 28.38 -4.87 18.94
N ALA A 9 28.55 -4.51 17.67
CA ALA A 9 27.53 -3.78 16.93
C ALA A 9 26.26 -4.65 16.91
N ALA A 10 25.23 -4.23 17.65
CA ALA A 10 23.93 -4.87 17.64
C ALA A 10 23.36 -4.74 16.22
N LYS A 11 23.33 -5.87 15.49
CA LYS A 11 22.68 -5.98 14.19
C LYS A 11 21.20 -5.71 14.40
N GLN A 12 20.78 -4.47 14.13
CA GLN A 12 19.38 -4.04 14.15
C GLN A 12 18.58 -5.04 13.32
N SER A 13 17.67 -5.77 13.96
CA SER A 13 16.79 -6.71 13.28
C SER A 13 15.98 -5.90 12.27
N LYS A 14 16.22 -6.14 10.98
CA LYS A 14 15.42 -5.55 9.91
C LYS A 14 13.97 -6.00 10.12
N THR A 15 13.11 -5.11 10.58
CA THR A 15 11.68 -5.36 10.69
C THR A 15 11.11 -5.42 9.28
N SER A 16 10.93 -6.64 8.78
CA SER A 16 10.28 -6.87 7.49
C SER A 16 8.77 -6.86 7.67
N HIS A 17 8.08 -5.95 6.99
CA HIS A 17 6.62 -5.94 6.89
C HIS A 17 6.21 -6.20 5.45
N LYS A 18 5.13 -6.96 5.30
CA LYS A 18 4.56 -7.32 4.01
C LYS A 18 3.10 -6.92 4.00
N PHE A 19 2.73 -6.09 3.03
CA PHE A 19 1.38 -5.60 2.84
C PHE A 19 0.92 -5.87 1.41
N PHE A 20 -0.39 -5.94 1.22
CA PHE A 20 -0.95 -6.07 -0.12
C PHE A 20 -2.18 -5.20 -0.33
N ILE A 21 -2.43 -4.90 -1.59
CA ILE A 21 -3.67 -4.28 -2.07
C ILE A 21 -4.20 -5.17 -3.17
N ASP A 22 -5.41 -5.67 -2.96
CA ASP A 22 -6.21 -6.37 -3.96
C ASP A 22 -7.12 -5.37 -4.66
N PHE A 23 -7.07 -5.35 -5.99
CA PHE A 23 -7.85 -4.50 -6.87
C PHE A 23 -8.36 -5.30 -8.08
N SER A 24 -8.48 -6.62 -7.92
CA SER A 24 -8.97 -7.55 -8.94
C SER A 24 -10.32 -7.17 -9.52
N GLY A 25 -11.29 -6.78 -8.67
CA GLY A 25 -12.61 -6.33 -9.14
C GLY A 25 -12.52 -5.18 -10.16
N PRO A 26 -11.96 -4.02 -9.79
CA PRO A 26 -11.79 -2.89 -10.72
C PRO A 26 -10.84 -3.15 -11.89
N ALA A 27 -9.85 -4.03 -11.73
CA ALA A 27 -8.92 -4.38 -12.82
C ALA A 27 -9.61 -5.21 -13.90
N ASN A 28 -10.40 -6.21 -13.51
CA ASN A 28 -11.15 -7.07 -14.43
C ASN A 28 -12.15 -6.27 -15.27
N ASP A 29 -12.74 -5.21 -14.70
CA ASP A 29 -13.66 -4.31 -15.40
C ASP A 29 -12.93 -3.26 -16.26
N GLY A 30 -11.59 -3.28 -16.30
CA GLY A 30 -10.77 -2.34 -17.07
C GLY A 30 -10.74 -0.90 -16.52
N ILE A 31 -11.25 -0.68 -15.30
CA ILE A 31 -11.36 0.64 -14.67
C ILE A 31 -10.03 1.09 -14.08
N LEU A 32 -9.22 0.15 -13.58
CA LEU A 32 -7.95 0.42 -12.92
C LEU A 32 -6.82 -0.37 -13.59
N ASP A 33 -5.88 0.36 -14.19
CA ASP A 33 -4.67 -0.23 -14.78
C ASP A 33 -3.60 -0.51 -13.71
N ALA A 34 -3.21 -1.78 -13.62
CA ALA A 34 -2.17 -2.26 -12.70
C ALA A 34 -0.82 -1.55 -12.92
N ALA A 35 -0.43 -1.31 -14.19
CA ALA A 35 0.86 -0.70 -14.51
C ALA A 35 0.91 0.77 -14.10
N ALA A 36 -0.15 1.54 -14.39
CA ALA A 36 -0.28 2.91 -13.93
C ALA A 36 -0.29 3.02 -12.40
N PHE A 37 -0.94 2.08 -11.71
CA PHE A 37 -1.02 2.07 -10.26
C PHE A 37 0.32 1.69 -9.60
N GLU A 38 1.03 0.70 -10.13
CA GLU A 38 2.39 0.34 -9.71
C GLU A 38 3.35 1.53 -9.84
N LYS A 39 3.37 2.18 -11.01
CA LYS A 39 4.19 3.38 -11.25
C LYS A 39 3.86 4.49 -10.25
N TYR A 40 2.57 4.72 -9.99
CA TYR A 40 2.16 5.71 -8.99
C TYR A 40 2.69 5.40 -7.59
N LEU A 41 2.70 4.13 -7.18
CA LEU A 41 3.26 3.75 -5.88
C LEU A 41 4.78 3.98 -5.85
N HIS A 42 5.50 3.64 -6.92
CA HIS A 42 6.93 3.95 -7.03
C HIS A 42 7.20 5.46 -6.87
N ASP A 43 6.45 6.31 -7.56
CA ASP A 43 6.68 7.76 -7.55
C ASP A 43 6.27 8.43 -6.23
N ARG A 44 5.31 7.85 -5.49
CA ARG A 44 4.64 8.54 -4.37
C ARG A 44 4.92 7.97 -3.00
N ILE A 45 5.46 6.76 -2.90
CA ILE A 45 5.93 6.22 -1.63
C ILE A 45 7.13 7.05 -1.17
N LYS A 46 7.05 7.50 0.07
CA LYS A 46 8.10 8.23 0.74
C LYS A 46 8.85 7.34 1.71
N VAL A 47 10.18 7.45 1.66
CA VAL A 47 11.10 6.91 2.65
C VAL A 47 11.92 8.09 3.15
N ASP A 48 12.03 8.26 4.47
CA ASP A 48 12.74 9.37 5.11
C ASP A 48 12.34 10.78 4.60
N GLY A 49 11.04 10.96 4.33
CA GLY A 49 10.46 12.23 3.90
C GLY A 49 10.56 12.53 2.39
N LYS A 50 11.34 11.75 1.63
CA LYS A 50 11.54 11.93 0.18
C LYS A 50 10.77 10.88 -0.62
N ALA A 51 10.10 11.31 -1.68
CA ALA A 51 9.40 10.42 -2.60
C ALA A 51 10.35 9.86 -3.67
N GLY A 52 10.07 8.67 -4.19
CA GLY A 52 10.85 8.06 -5.28
C GLY A 52 12.19 7.44 -4.88
N ASN A 53 12.58 7.52 -3.59
CA ASN A 53 13.80 6.91 -3.07
C ASN A 53 13.52 5.57 -2.38
N LEU A 54 13.08 4.57 -3.14
CA LEU A 54 12.68 3.27 -2.56
C LEU A 54 13.89 2.39 -2.19
N GLY A 55 14.97 2.43 -2.98
CA GLY A 55 16.18 1.64 -2.79
C GLY A 55 15.89 0.17 -2.42
N ASP A 56 16.59 -0.33 -1.41
CA ASP A 56 16.34 -1.66 -0.81
C ASP A 56 15.33 -1.63 0.35
N HIS A 57 14.72 -0.47 0.61
CA HIS A 57 13.82 -0.26 1.74
C HIS A 57 12.40 -0.74 1.44
N VAL A 58 11.94 -0.55 0.21
CA VAL A 58 10.58 -0.89 -0.22
C VAL A 58 10.65 -1.57 -1.59
N LYS A 59 10.16 -2.80 -1.65
CA LYS A 59 10.01 -3.58 -2.88
C LYS A 59 8.54 -3.71 -3.22
N ILE A 60 8.16 -3.28 -4.41
CA ILE A 60 6.80 -3.39 -4.94
C ILE A 60 6.81 -4.56 -5.93
N THR A 61 5.85 -5.48 -5.81
CA THR A 61 5.74 -6.64 -6.70
C THR A 61 4.28 -6.79 -7.12
N ARG A 62 4.03 -6.81 -8.43
CA ARG A 62 2.72 -7.14 -8.99
C ARG A 62 2.52 -8.66 -9.03
N GLU A 63 1.34 -9.11 -8.61
CA GLU A 63 0.86 -10.48 -8.75
C GLU A 63 -0.31 -10.44 -9.75
N GLY A 64 0.00 -10.65 -11.03
CA GLY A 64 -0.96 -10.49 -12.12
C GLY A 64 -1.47 -9.06 -12.26
N GLU A 65 -2.74 -8.93 -12.67
CA GLU A 65 -3.42 -7.64 -12.84
C GLU A 65 -4.29 -7.24 -11.63
N GLY A 66 -4.49 -8.15 -10.67
CA GLY A 66 -5.44 -7.94 -9.58
C GLY A 66 -4.83 -7.60 -8.23
N LYS A 67 -3.51 -7.72 -8.05
CA LYS A 67 -2.91 -7.59 -6.72
C LYS A 67 -1.49 -7.05 -6.76
N ILE A 68 -1.19 -6.18 -5.80
CA ILE A 68 0.17 -5.65 -5.58
C ILE A 68 0.60 -5.93 -4.15
N TRP A 69 1.81 -6.47 -4.03
CA TRP A 69 2.54 -6.64 -2.79
C TRP A 69 3.55 -5.52 -2.58
N VAL A 70 3.66 -5.08 -1.34
CA VAL A 70 4.62 -4.09 -0.87
C VAL A 70 5.37 -4.70 0.31
N ASP A 71 6.62 -5.08 0.05
CA ASP A 71 7.55 -5.61 1.03
C ASP A 71 8.44 -4.46 1.52
N THR A 72 8.51 -4.24 2.82
CA THR A 72 9.24 -3.11 3.42
C THR A 72 10.19 -3.58 4.52
N ASN A 73 11.43 -3.09 4.49
CA ASN A 73 12.47 -3.37 5.49
C ASN A 73 12.59 -2.26 6.56
N VAL A 74 11.78 -1.21 6.44
CA VAL A 74 11.76 -0.03 7.31
C VAL A 74 10.39 0.05 7.99
N ALA A 75 10.29 0.84 9.07
CA ALA A 75 9.02 1.17 9.71
C ALA A 75 8.04 1.76 8.67
N PHE A 76 7.09 0.93 8.25
CA PHE A 76 6.11 1.26 7.24
C PHE A 76 4.74 0.81 7.71
N SER A 77 3.76 1.71 7.59
CA SER A 77 2.41 1.43 8.07
C SER A 77 1.49 1.12 6.90
N LYS A 78 0.65 0.10 7.08
CA LYS A 78 -0.43 -0.21 6.15
C LYS A 78 -1.31 1.02 5.87
N ARG A 79 -1.60 1.84 6.89
CA ARG A 79 -2.40 3.07 6.76
C ARG A 79 -1.87 4.01 5.67
N TYR A 80 -0.56 4.06 5.48
CA TYR A 80 0.04 4.88 4.44
C TYR A 80 -0.33 4.39 3.03
N LEU A 81 -0.38 3.07 2.80
CA LEU A 81 -0.90 2.51 1.55
C LEU A 81 -2.37 2.88 1.31
N LYS A 82 -3.21 2.85 2.35
CA LYS A 82 -4.62 3.30 2.23
C LYS A 82 -4.72 4.76 1.81
N TYR A 83 -3.85 5.61 2.35
CA TYR A 83 -3.81 7.02 1.95
C TYR A 83 -3.42 7.16 0.47
N LEU A 84 -2.34 6.48 0.05
CA LEU A 84 -1.85 6.57 -1.32
C LEU A 84 -2.87 6.03 -2.33
N THR A 85 -3.51 4.90 -2.05
CA THR A 85 -4.55 4.32 -2.91
C THR A 85 -5.74 5.26 -3.01
N LYS A 86 -6.27 5.76 -1.90
CA LYS A 86 -7.38 6.74 -1.91
C LYS A 86 -7.04 8.02 -2.68
N LYS A 87 -5.78 8.45 -2.62
CA LYS A 87 -5.29 9.62 -3.35
C LYS A 87 -5.20 9.35 -4.86
N HIS A 88 -4.79 8.16 -5.26
CA HIS A 88 -4.79 7.73 -6.66
C HIS A 88 -6.22 7.71 -7.22
N LEU A 89 -7.14 7.04 -6.51
CA LEU A 89 -8.55 6.97 -6.90
C LEU A 89 -9.20 8.35 -7.00
N ARG A 90 -8.87 9.29 -6.10
CA ARG A 90 -9.37 10.67 -6.19
C ARG A 90 -8.86 11.39 -7.44
N LYS A 91 -7.60 11.17 -7.83
CA LYS A 91 -7.01 11.77 -9.04
C LYS A 91 -7.67 11.25 -10.32
N GLN A 92 -8.11 10.00 -10.32
CA GLN A 92 -8.83 9.37 -11.43
C GLN A 92 -10.36 9.52 -11.33
N GLN A 93 -10.88 10.29 -10.36
CA GLN A 93 -12.32 10.46 -10.11
C GLN A 93 -13.09 9.15 -9.80
N LEU A 94 -12.41 8.09 -9.37
CA LEU A 94 -13.00 6.77 -9.07
C LEU A 94 -13.55 6.65 -7.63
N ARG A 95 -13.53 7.73 -6.85
CA ARG A 95 -13.85 7.69 -5.42
C ARG A 95 -15.34 7.49 -5.11
N ASP A 96 -16.20 7.74 -6.08
CA ASP A 96 -17.64 7.63 -5.94
C ASP A 96 -18.11 6.20 -6.21
N TRP A 97 -17.32 5.42 -6.96
CA TRP A 97 -17.61 4.02 -7.26
C TRP A 97 -16.78 3.06 -6.42
N LEU A 98 -15.57 3.44 -6.01
CA LEU A 98 -14.61 2.54 -5.36
C LEU A 98 -14.24 2.97 -3.94
N ARG A 99 -14.25 1.99 -3.03
CA ARG A 99 -13.80 2.14 -1.63
C ARG A 99 -12.69 1.16 -1.27
N VAL A 100 -11.73 1.65 -0.50
CA VAL A 100 -10.60 0.84 0.03
C VAL A 100 -10.96 0.30 1.41
N VAL A 101 -11.16 -1.02 1.50
CA VAL A 101 -11.61 -1.75 2.70
C VAL A 101 -10.47 -2.61 3.23
N ALA A 102 -10.33 -2.69 4.56
CA ALA A 102 -9.35 -3.59 5.18
C ALA A 102 -9.90 -5.02 5.19
N THR A 103 -9.20 -5.96 4.58
CA THR A 103 -9.56 -7.39 4.61
C THR A 103 -8.84 -8.12 5.72
N SER A 104 -7.54 -7.88 5.87
CA SER A 104 -6.72 -8.52 6.90
C SER A 104 -5.78 -7.51 7.57
N LYS A 105 -5.03 -7.94 8.58
CA LYS A 105 -3.98 -7.11 9.19
C LYS A 105 -2.95 -6.62 8.17
N GLN A 106 -2.75 -7.37 7.09
CA GLN A 106 -1.75 -7.09 6.05
C GLN A 106 -2.35 -6.50 4.77
N GLY A 107 -3.64 -6.75 4.49
CA GLY A 107 -4.23 -6.51 3.16
C GLY A 107 -5.36 -5.50 3.11
N TYR A 108 -5.36 -4.66 2.08
CA TYR A 108 -6.56 -3.92 1.66
C TYR A 108 -7.14 -4.54 0.40
N GLU A 109 -8.42 -4.26 0.17
CA GLU A 109 -9.14 -4.60 -1.04
C GLU A 109 -9.90 -3.36 -1.53
N ILE A 110 -9.93 -3.14 -2.85
CA ILE A 110 -10.73 -2.10 -3.49
C ILE A 110 -12.06 -2.72 -3.92
N LYS A 111 -13.15 -2.28 -3.31
CA LYS A 111 -14.51 -2.76 -3.56
C LYS A 111 -15.37 -1.68 -4.19
N PHE A 112 -16.35 -2.08 -4.98
CA PHE A 112 -17.43 -1.19 -5.39
C PHE A 112 -18.28 -0.77 -4.19
N PHE A 113 -18.84 0.44 -4.25
CA PHE A 113 -19.98 0.78 -3.40
C PHE A 113 -21.19 -0.04 -3.85
N ASN A 114 -21.93 -0.56 -2.88
CA ASN A 114 -23.16 -1.26 -3.18
C ASN A 114 -24.25 -0.18 -3.27
N VAL A 115 -24.65 0.18 -4.49
CA VAL A 115 -25.63 1.26 -4.76
C VAL A 115 -26.98 0.98 -4.09
N SER A 116 -27.23 -0.27 -3.67
CA SER A 116 -28.43 -0.70 -2.95
C SER A 116 -28.49 -0.32 -1.46
N TYR A 117 -27.45 0.30 -0.87
CA TYR A 117 -27.44 0.64 0.57
C TYR A 117 -27.37 2.15 0.89
N ASP A 118 -27.28 3.03 -0.10
CA ASP A 118 -27.24 4.49 0.13
C ASP A 118 -28.63 5.11 0.32
N GLN A 119 -29.70 4.31 0.47
CA GLN A 119 -31.01 4.81 0.87
C GLN A 119 -31.24 4.77 2.40
N ASP A 120 -30.38 4.08 3.17
CA ASP A 120 -30.61 3.85 4.61
C ASP A 120 -29.57 4.50 5.57
N GLU A 121 -28.46 5.08 5.09
CA GLU A 121 -27.40 5.66 5.96
C GLU A 121 -27.33 7.21 5.95
N ALA A 122 -28.33 7.91 5.39
CA ALA A 122 -28.43 9.37 5.48
C ALA A 122 -29.14 9.90 6.74
N GLU A 123 -29.61 9.02 7.64
CA GLU A 123 -30.36 9.39 8.87
C GLU A 123 -29.73 8.88 10.19
N ASN A 124 -28.39 8.91 10.35
CA ASN A 124 -27.81 8.76 11.70
C ASN A 124 -26.54 9.59 11.92
#